data_AF-A0A0F8WYL2-F1
#
_entry.id   AF-A0A0F8WYL2-F1
#
_cell.length_a   1.000
_cell.length_b   1.000
_cell.length_c   1.000
_cell.angle_alpha   90.00
_cell.angle_beta   90.00
_cell.angle_gamma   90.00
#
_symmetry.space_group_name_H-M   'P 1'
#
loop_
_entity.id
_entity.type
_entity.pdbx_description
1 polymer ?
#
loop_
_entity_poly.entity_id
_entity_poly.type
_entity_poly.pdbx_seq_one_letter_code
_entity_poly.pdbx_strand_id
1 'polypeptide(L)'
;IVKTYQHRYYFGQRESCFGSIFYSRSMYPQVLSIPYGFDLIDGKLKENLHEQRIIANMQLWRSQGESYDSISDKLNLLNIPTKRDKIWWGAMVNKILKRKGENNYDKK
;
A
#
# COMPACT_ATOMS: atom_id res chain seq x y z
N ILE A 1 -17.58 -1.12 38.69
CA ILE A 1 -17.67 0.31 38.28
C ILE A 1 -16.43 0.61 37.46
N VAL A 2 -16.52 0.57 36.14
CA VAL A 2 -15.35 0.79 35.25
C VAL A 2 -15.25 2.29 34.98
N LYS A 3 -14.17 2.92 35.45
CA LYS A 3 -13.96 4.36 35.33
C LYS A 3 -13.59 4.72 33.88
N THR A 4 -14.43 5.51 33.25
CA THR A 4 -14.23 6.11 31.92
C THR A 4 -13.18 7.22 32.00
N TYR A 5 -12.05 7.05 31.32
CA TYR A 5 -11.04 8.10 31.17
C TYR A 5 -11.46 9.10 30.09
N GLN A 6 -11.93 10.27 30.51
CA GLN A 6 -12.00 11.44 29.64
C GLN A 6 -10.63 12.10 29.56
N HIS A 7 -10.10 12.31 28.36
CA HIS A 7 -9.03 13.27 28.14
C HIS A 7 -9.47 14.35 27.14
N ARG A 8 -9.62 15.56 27.70
CA ARG A 8 -9.85 16.84 27.04
C ARG A 8 -8.48 17.50 26.85
N TYR A 9 -8.14 17.94 25.63
CA TYR A 9 -6.99 18.83 25.41
C TYR A 9 -7.29 19.92 24.38
N TYR A 10 -6.65 21.06 24.64
CA TYR A 10 -6.94 22.44 24.27
C TYR A 10 -6.60 22.81 22.82
N PHE A 11 -7.29 23.86 22.36
CA PHE A 11 -7.22 24.52 21.05
C PHE A 11 -6.09 25.58 21.03
N GLY A 12 -5.33 25.68 19.94
CA GLY A 12 -4.30 26.72 19.72
C GLY A 12 -4.08 26.97 18.23
N GLN A 13 -3.96 28.24 17.85
CA GLN A 13 -4.29 28.85 16.56
C GLN A 13 -3.10 29.06 15.59
N ARG A 14 -3.42 29.16 14.28
CA ARG A 14 -2.78 30.00 13.21
C ARG A 14 -1.35 29.58 12.78
N GLU A 15 -0.91 29.48 11.51
CA GLU A 15 -1.18 30.20 10.25
C GLU A 15 -0.82 29.34 9.01
N SER A 16 -1.15 29.86 7.81
CA SER A 16 -0.58 29.58 6.48
C SER A 16 -1.29 28.53 5.59
N CYS A 17 -2.00 29.05 4.58
CA CYS A 17 -2.58 28.33 3.47
C CYS A 17 -1.53 28.00 2.39
N PHE A 18 -0.49 27.23 2.70
CA PHE A 18 0.42 26.70 1.67
C PHE A 18 0.93 25.33 2.11
N GLY A 19 0.49 24.28 1.41
CA GLY A 19 1.09 22.95 1.45
C GLY A 19 1.14 22.27 2.81
N SER A 20 0.02 21.77 3.30
CA SER A 20 0.04 20.87 4.47
C SER A 20 -1.24 20.04 4.56
N ILE A 21 -1.12 18.73 4.38
CA ILE A 21 -2.17 17.75 4.66
C ILE A 21 -2.31 17.66 6.18
N PHE A 22 -3.19 18.49 6.77
CA PHE A 22 -3.65 18.30 8.14
C PHE A 22 -5.18 18.19 8.13
N TYR A 23 -5.67 16.97 8.30
CA TYR A 23 -7.06 16.71 8.68
C TYR A 23 -7.09 15.82 9.94
N SER A 24 -7.08 16.50 11.07
CA SER A 24 -8.02 16.35 12.18
C SER A 24 -8.51 14.93 12.55
N ARG A 25 -8.01 14.45 13.70
CA ARG A 25 -8.75 13.71 14.75
C ARG A 25 -9.34 12.34 14.37
N SER A 26 -8.45 11.39 14.11
CA SER A 26 -8.68 9.94 14.26
C SER A 26 -7.37 9.32 14.71
N MET A 27 -7.39 8.53 15.79
CA MET A 27 -6.23 7.81 16.33
C MET A 27 -5.90 6.56 15.48
N TYR A 28 -5.93 6.72 14.15
CA TYR A 28 -5.54 5.72 13.17
C TYR A 28 -4.75 6.45 12.09
N PRO A 29 -3.50 6.06 11.79
CA PRO A 29 -2.81 6.60 10.62
C PRO A 29 -3.72 6.35 9.43
N GLN A 30 -4.20 7.41 8.80
CA GLN A 30 -5.04 7.33 7.61
C GLN A 30 -4.14 6.82 6.48
N VAL A 31 -3.96 5.51 6.40
CA VAL A 31 -3.29 4.87 5.27
C VAL A 31 -4.25 5.03 4.09
N LEU A 32 -4.12 6.16 3.37
CA LEU A 32 -4.98 6.53 2.24
C LEU A 32 -5.05 5.41 1.18
N SER A 33 -4.05 4.53 1.13
CA SER A 33 -4.06 3.32 0.30
C SER A 33 -3.16 2.23 0.88
N ILE A 34 -3.74 1.08 1.22
CA ILE A 34 -3.00 -0.11 1.69
C ILE A 34 -2.20 -0.67 0.49
N PRO A 35 -0.86 -0.81 0.59
CA PRO A 35 -0.06 -1.44 -0.46
C PRO A 35 -0.54 -2.86 -0.76
N TYR A 36 -0.45 -3.26 -2.03
CA TYR A 36 -0.54 -4.68 -2.39
C TYR A 36 0.63 -5.44 -1.73
N GLY A 37 0.35 -6.61 -1.17
CA GLY A 37 1.26 -7.38 -0.32
C GLY A 37 1.01 -7.21 1.18
N PHE A 38 0.10 -6.32 1.58
CA PHE A 38 -0.18 -6.02 2.99
C PHE A 38 -1.67 -5.87 3.23
N ASP A 39 -2.11 -6.21 4.44
CA ASP A 39 -3.44 -5.97 4.95
C ASP A 39 -3.38 -5.05 6.17
N LEU A 40 -4.44 -4.27 6.39
CA LEU A 40 -4.58 -3.44 7.58
C LEU A 40 -5.41 -4.20 8.61
N ILE A 41 -4.76 -4.68 9.67
CA ILE A 41 -5.39 -5.42 10.77
C ILE A 41 -5.04 -4.68 12.07
N ASP A 42 -6.06 -4.31 12.85
CA ASP A 42 -5.90 -3.58 14.12
C ASP A 42 -5.07 -2.28 14.00
N GLY A 43 -5.24 -1.57 12.88
CA GLY A 43 -4.49 -0.33 12.60
C GLY A 43 -3.01 -0.54 12.26
N LYS A 44 -2.56 -1.79 12.09
CA LYS A 44 -1.19 -2.15 11.71
C LYS A 44 -1.17 -2.82 10.33
N LEU A 45 -0.13 -2.52 9.55
CA LEU A 45 0.12 -3.24 8.30
C LEU A 45 0.71 -4.61 8.61
N LYS A 46 0.00 -5.66 8.21
CA LYS A 46 0.45 -7.05 8.30
C LYS A 46 0.71 -7.58 6.90
N GLU A 47 1.78 -8.33 6.71
CA GLU A 47 2.08 -8.95 5.43
C GLU A 47 1.02 -9.99 5.05
N ASN A 48 0.53 -9.90 3.82
CA ASN A 48 -0.32 -10.92 3.21
C ASN A 48 0.57 -11.87 2.40
N LEU A 49 0.81 -13.08 2.92
CA LEU A 49 1.72 -14.05 2.31
C LEU A 49 1.31 -14.44 0.88
N HIS A 50 0.01 -14.46 0.58
CA HIS A 50 -0.48 -14.79 -0.76
C HIS A 50 -0.13 -13.67 -1.75
N GLU A 51 -0.48 -12.42 -1.42
CA GLU A 51 -0.14 -11.26 -2.25
C GLU A 51 1.39 -11.08 -2.39
N GLN A 52 2.17 -11.36 -1.34
CA GLN A 52 3.64 -11.31 -1.40
C GLN A 52 4.23 -12.36 -2.35
N ARG A 53 3.67 -13.58 -2.40
CA ARG A 53 4.09 -14.61 -3.38
C ARG A 53 3.80 -14.16 -4.81
N ILE A 54 2.67 -13.50 -5.04
CA ILE A 54 2.33 -12.93 -6.34
C ILE A 54 3.36 -11.86 -6.74
N ILE A 55 3.74 -10.97 -5.81
CA ILE A 55 4.80 -9.96 -6.04
C ILE A 55 6.14 -10.65 -6.37
N ALA A 56 6.50 -11.72 -5.66
CA ALA A 56 7.72 -12.47 -5.94
C ALA A 56 7.71 -13.09 -7.35
N ASN A 57 6.57 -13.63 -7.79
CA ASN A 57 6.40 -14.13 -9.15
C ASN A 57 6.53 -13.01 -10.19
N MET A 58 5.93 -11.83 -9.95
CA MET A 58 6.10 -10.67 -10.82
C MET A 58 7.57 -10.26 -10.96
N GLN A 59 8.33 -10.27 -9.86
CA GLN A 59 9.76 -9.97 -9.87
C GLN A 59 10.56 -11.02 -10.65
N LEU A 60 10.25 -12.30 -10.46
CA LEU A 60 10.87 -13.40 -11.19
C LEU A 60 10.64 -13.24 -12.70
N TRP A 61 9.40 -13.06 -13.13
CA TRP A 61 9.08 -12.84 -14.55
C TRP A 61 9.75 -11.59 -15.10
N ARG A 62 9.83 -10.51 -14.32
CA ARG A 62 10.55 -9.29 -14.73
C ARG A 62 12.04 -9.55 -14.92
N SER A 63 12.65 -10.36 -14.05
CA SER A 63 14.06 -10.76 -14.17
C SER A 63 14.34 -11.64 -15.40
N GLN A 64 13.31 -12.37 -15.87
CA GLN A 64 13.37 -13.18 -17.10
C GLN A 64 13.18 -12.35 -18.38
N GLY A 65 12.97 -11.03 -18.27
CA GLY A 65 12.81 -10.12 -19.40
C GLY A 65 11.37 -9.86 -19.83
N GLU A 66 10.37 -10.39 -19.10
CA GLU A 66 8.97 -10.15 -19.41
C GLU A 66 8.60 -8.67 -19.26
N SER A 67 7.73 -8.19 -20.16
CA SER A 67 7.18 -6.83 -20.10
C SER A 67 6.09 -6.73 -19.02
N TYR A 68 5.79 -5.52 -18.56
CA TYR A 68 4.74 -5.32 -17.56
C TYR A 68 3.35 -5.77 -18.05
N ASP A 69 3.06 -5.56 -19.35
CA ASP A 69 1.81 -5.99 -19.96
C ASP A 69 1.72 -7.52 -20.07
N SER A 70 2.80 -8.19 -20.48
CA SER A 70 2.88 -9.67 -20.49
C SER A 70 2.65 -10.25 -19.09
N ILE A 71 3.23 -9.61 -18.05
CA ILE A 71 3.00 -10.03 -16.66
C ILE A 71 1.53 -9.83 -16.25
N SER A 72 0.88 -8.72 -16.62
CA SER A 72 -0.55 -8.56 -16.32
C SER A 72 -1.41 -9.59 -17.06
N ASP A 73 -1.10 -9.90 -18.31
CA ASP A 73 -1.83 -10.90 -19.09
C ASP A 73 -1.69 -12.29 -18.47
N LYS A 74 -0.50 -12.66 -18.00
CA LYS A 74 -0.28 -13.92 -17.26
C LYS A 74 -1.10 -13.96 -15.97
N LEU A 75 -1.15 -12.88 -15.21
CA LEU A 75 -1.94 -12.83 -13.96
C LEU A 75 -3.43 -12.96 -14.24
N ASN A 76 -3.91 -12.32 -15.30
CA ASN A 76 -5.30 -12.40 -15.74
C ASN A 76 -5.65 -13.81 -16.25
N LEU A 77 -4.75 -14.43 -17.01
CA LEU A 77 -4.91 -15.81 -17.50
C LEU A 77 -4.97 -16.83 -16.35
N LEU A 78 -4.19 -16.60 -15.30
CA LEU A 78 -4.20 -17.40 -14.07
C LEU A 78 -5.40 -17.10 -13.15
N ASN A 79 -6.31 -16.21 -13.56
CA ASN A 79 -7.46 -15.75 -12.78
C ASN A 79 -7.07 -15.25 -11.37
N ILE A 80 -5.92 -14.56 -11.26
CA ILE A 80 -5.46 -13.98 -10.00
C ILE A 80 -6.08 -12.58 -9.86
N PRO A 81 -7.05 -12.35 -8.97
CA PRO A 81 -7.65 -11.05 -8.79
C PRO A 81 -6.70 -10.04 -8.11
N THR A 82 -6.91 -8.77 -8.38
CA THR A 82 -6.32 -7.69 -7.57
C THR A 82 -7.02 -7.57 -6.20
N LYS A 83 -6.49 -6.75 -5.29
CA LYS A 83 -7.08 -6.51 -3.94
C LYS A 83 -8.54 -6.00 -3.96
N ARG A 84 -9.06 -5.56 -5.11
CA ARG A 84 -10.45 -5.11 -5.30
C ARG A 84 -11.20 -5.96 -6.33
N ASP A 85 -10.75 -7.18 -6.56
CA ASP A 85 -11.31 -8.14 -7.53
C ASP A 85 -11.40 -7.60 -8.96
N LYS A 86 -10.44 -6.76 -9.35
CA LYS A 86 -10.29 -6.22 -10.71
C LYS A 86 -9.18 -6.93 -11.48
N ILE A 87 -9.22 -6.73 -12.81
CA ILE A 87 -8.22 -7.15 -13.79
C ILE A 87 -6.88 -6.43 -13.55
N TRP A 88 -5.78 -7.12 -13.82
CA TRP A 88 -4.43 -6.57 -13.83
C TRP A 88 -4.17 -5.73 -15.08
N TRP A 89 -3.56 -4.57 -14.87
CA TRP A 89 -3.06 -3.69 -15.92
C TRP A 89 -1.54 -3.56 -15.80
N GLY A 90 -0.81 -3.49 -16.90
CA GLY A 90 0.66 -3.35 -16.88
C GLY A 90 1.14 -2.13 -16.07
N ALA A 91 0.41 -1.01 -16.12
CA ALA A 91 0.68 0.17 -15.30
C ALA A 91 0.60 -0.11 -13.78
N MET A 92 -0.30 -0.99 -13.36
CA MET A 92 -0.44 -1.39 -11.96
C MET A 92 0.75 -2.26 -11.52
N VAL A 93 1.16 -3.22 -12.36
CA VAL A 93 2.33 -4.07 -12.11
C VAL A 93 3.59 -3.22 -11.99
N ASN A 94 3.80 -2.28 -12.91
CA ASN A 94 4.91 -1.32 -12.87
C ASN A 94 4.94 -0.53 -11.56
N LYS A 95 3.79 0.00 -11.12
CA LYS A 95 3.68 0.76 -9.85
C LYS A 95 4.06 -0.07 -8.62
N ILE A 96 3.62 -1.34 -8.57
CA ILE A 96 3.93 -2.24 -7.46
C ILE A 96 5.42 -2.61 -7.43
N LEU A 97 5.98 -2.97 -8.58
CA LEU A 97 7.38 -3.36 -8.69
C LEU A 97 8.34 -2.19 -8.40
N LYS A 98 8.05 -0.99 -8.91
CA LYS A 98 8.83 0.22 -8.60
C LYS A 98 8.84 0.55 -7.12
N ARG A 99 7.68 0.50 -6.45
CA ARG A 99 7.59 0.74 -5.00
C ARG A 99 8.45 -0.21 -4.18
N LYS A 100 8.58 -1.49 -4.58
CA LYS A 100 9.47 -2.46 -3.92
C LYS A 100 10.95 -2.17 -4.22
N GLY A 101 11.27 -1.75 -5.45
CA GLY A 101 12.63 -1.39 -5.86
C GLY A 101 13.17 -0.11 -5.21
N GLU A 102 12.31 0.89 -5.01
CA GLU A 102 12.66 2.20 -4.42
C GLU A 102 13.10 2.12 -2.95
N ASN A 103 12.70 1.08 -2.20
CA ASN A 103 13.15 0.88 -0.81
C ASN A 103 14.63 0.44 -0.67
N ASN A 104 15.39 0.33 -1.76
CA ASN A 104 16.82 -0.04 -1.75
C ASN A 104 17.79 1.10 -2.12
N TYR A 105 17.33 2.35 -2.28
CA TYR A 105 18.18 3.46 -2.77
C TYR A 105 18.50 4.57 -1.74
N ASP A 106 18.59 4.23 -0.45
CA ASP A 106 19.16 5.12 0.60
C ASP A 106 20.47 4.57 1.21
N LYS A 107 21.21 3.74 0.47
CA LYS A 107 22.58 3.36 0.81
C LYS A 107 23.47 3.35 -0.43
N LYS A 108 23.97 4.52 -0.81
CA LYS A 108 25.19 4.62 -1.60
C LYS A 108 25.99 5.83 -1.15
#